data_AF-A0A3R6H3W9-F1
#
_entry.id   AF-A0A3R6H3W9-F1
#
_cell.length_a   1.000
_cell.length_b   1.000
_cell.length_c   1.000
_cell.angle_alpha   90.00
_cell.angle_beta   90.00
_cell.angle_gamma   90.00
#
_symmetry.space_group_name_H-M   'P 1'
#
loop_
_entity.id
_entity.type
_entity.pdbx_description
1 polymer ?
#
loop_
_entity_poly.entity_id
_entity_poly.type
_entity_poly.pdbx_seq_one_letter_code
_entity_poly.pdbx_strand_id
1 'polypeptide(L)'
;MRWTDLKECCDYYNINYKSLCTYMQKNKISKEEALSHYYQYYKYNRFTYNHVTYDSFAACCMAYEIKPICVRRYAKRKHFLLRHALSSYLNYHNKRKIYFCGQEYITFTSCCRAFGCNASYVSAYAKRHGISREEALKFYINRIEKQEGQKIDSRTFVFRDSIYHDLSDCCRNLGINVRSVYGYMWRTKKSRVEAVEYYYTKPFVE
;
A
#
# COMPACT_ATOMS: atom_id res chain seq x y z
N MET A 1 20.58 -44.38 15.39
CA MET A 1 20.08 -43.47 16.44
C MET A 1 18.65 -43.86 16.79
N ARG A 2 18.33 -44.12 18.06
CA ARG A 2 16.94 -44.26 18.55
C ARG A 2 16.60 -42.99 19.30
N TRP A 3 15.79 -42.13 18.70
CA TRP A 3 15.26 -40.95 19.35
C TRP A 3 14.25 -41.39 20.42
N THR A 4 14.44 -40.94 21.66
CA THR A 4 13.56 -41.23 22.79
C THR A 4 12.36 -40.28 22.83
N ASP A 5 12.54 -39.06 22.33
CA ASP A 5 11.47 -38.07 22.14
C ASP A 5 11.16 -37.87 20.65
N LEU A 6 9.90 -38.05 20.29
CA LEU A 6 9.40 -37.83 18.93
C LEU A 6 9.44 -36.35 18.56
N LYS A 7 9.29 -35.45 19.54
CA LYS A 7 9.33 -34.01 19.30
C LYS A 7 10.74 -33.55 18.94
N GLU A 8 11.75 -33.98 19.68
CA GLU A 8 13.17 -33.75 19.33
C GLU A 8 13.52 -34.32 17.94
N CYS A 9 13.02 -35.51 17.61
CA CYS A 9 13.18 -36.10 16.28
C CYS A 9 12.53 -35.21 15.19
N CYS A 10 11.33 -34.69 15.43
CA CYS A 10 10.66 -33.76 14.51
C CYS A 10 11.44 -32.47 14.34
N ASP A 11 11.95 -31.89 15.42
CA ASP A 11 12.73 -30.65 15.39
C ASP A 11 14.03 -30.84 14.61
N TYR A 12 14.73 -31.97 14.80
CA TYR A 12 15.95 -32.30 14.05
C TYR A 12 15.71 -32.41 12.54
N TYR A 13 14.58 -33.02 12.11
CA TYR A 13 14.23 -33.15 10.70
C TYR A 13 13.40 -31.97 10.15
N ASN A 14 13.22 -30.90 10.94
CA ASN A 14 12.39 -29.74 10.61
C ASN A 14 10.95 -30.11 10.16
N ILE A 15 10.40 -31.14 10.81
CA ILE A 15 9.04 -31.64 10.60
C ILE A 15 8.13 -30.95 11.61
N ASN A 16 7.01 -30.39 11.17
CA ASN A 16 6.04 -29.82 12.11
C ASN A 16 5.38 -30.95 12.95
N TYR A 17 5.71 -31.02 14.23
CA TYR A 17 5.22 -32.04 15.16
C TYR A 17 3.68 -32.16 15.17
N LYS A 18 2.97 -31.03 15.22
CA LYS A 18 1.48 -31.03 15.24
C LYS A 18 0.90 -31.62 13.95
N SER A 19 1.48 -31.29 12.81
CA SER A 19 1.09 -31.84 11.51
C SER A 19 1.35 -33.35 11.44
N LEU A 20 2.50 -33.82 11.95
CA LEU A 20 2.84 -35.24 12.02
C LEU A 20 1.84 -36.02 12.87
N CYS A 21 1.53 -35.55 14.09
CA CYS A 21 0.55 -36.20 14.96
C CYS A 21 -0.84 -36.27 14.32
N THR A 22 -1.27 -35.18 13.66
CA THR A 22 -2.58 -35.13 12.97
C THR A 22 -2.63 -36.14 11.82
N TYR A 23 -1.54 -36.25 11.04
CA TYR A 23 -1.43 -37.19 9.93
C TYR A 23 -1.43 -38.65 10.41
N MET A 24 -0.72 -38.95 11.51
CA MET A 24 -0.75 -40.27 12.15
C MET A 24 -2.15 -40.66 12.59
N GLN A 25 -2.86 -39.77 13.30
CA GLN A 25 -4.21 -40.01 13.80
C GLN A 25 -5.22 -40.23 12.66
N LYS A 26 -5.15 -39.38 11.61
CA LYS A 26 -6.09 -39.44 10.49
C LYS A 26 -5.93 -40.71 9.66
N ASN A 27 -4.70 -41.16 9.44
CA ASN A 27 -4.41 -42.30 8.57
C ASN A 27 -4.22 -43.62 9.33
N LYS A 28 -4.25 -43.60 10.67
CA LYS A 28 -4.06 -44.75 11.55
C LYS A 28 -2.75 -45.51 11.25
N ILE A 29 -1.69 -44.78 10.97
CA ILE A 29 -0.37 -45.31 10.63
C ILE A 29 0.62 -45.16 11.79
N SER A 30 1.67 -45.96 11.80
CA SER A 30 2.73 -45.89 12.80
C SER A 30 3.53 -44.59 12.72
N LYS A 31 4.26 -44.28 13.80
CA LYS A 31 5.16 -43.11 13.84
C LYS A 31 6.28 -43.25 12.80
N GLU A 32 6.78 -44.46 12.57
CA GLU A 32 7.82 -44.76 11.60
C GLU A 32 7.33 -44.53 10.15
N GLU A 33 6.11 -44.97 9.83
CA GLU A 33 5.51 -44.76 8.51
C GLU A 33 5.21 -43.27 8.26
N ALA A 34 4.70 -42.56 9.26
CA ALA A 34 4.45 -41.12 9.16
C ALA A 34 5.75 -40.34 8.97
N LEU A 35 6.80 -40.66 9.74
CA LEU A 35 8.12 -40.06 9.59
C LEU A 35 8.74 -40.38 8.23
N SER A 36 8.62 -41.62 7.74
CA SER A 36 9.08 -42.01 6.41
C SER A 36 8.35 -41.24 5.30
N HIS A 37 7.04 -41.08 5.41
CA HIS A 37 6.23 -40.28 4.49
C HIS A 37 6.68 -38.81 4.48
N TYR A 38 6.85 -38.19 5.64
CA TYR A 38 7.33 -36.81 5.72
C TYR A 38 8.79 -36.68 5.27
N TYR A 39 9.66 -37.63 5.60
CA TYR A 39 11.05 -37.64 5.16
C TYR A 39 11.14 -37.75 3.63
N GLN A 40 10.37 -38.65 2.99
CA GLN A 40 10.25 -38.72 1.54
C GLN A 40 9.66 -37.44 0.96
N TYR A 41 8.57 -36.94 1.54
CA TYR A 41 7.96 -35.68 1.16
C TYR A 41 8.98 -34.53 1.17
N TYR A 42 9.74 -34.33 2.25
CA TYR A 42 10.76 -33.29 2.34
C TYR A 42 11.96 -33.54 1.42
N LYS A 43 12.44 -34.79 1.31
CA LYS A 43 13.56 -35.18 0.43
C LYS A 43 13.24 -34.93 -1.05
N TYR A 44 12.02 -35.24 -1.50
CA TYR A 44 11.57 -35.00 -2.87
C TYR A 44 10.97 -33.60 -3.09
N ASN A 45 10.65 -32.85 -2.02
CA ASN A 45 10.24 -31.45 -2.12
C ASN A 45 11.40 -30.46 -2.07
N ARG A 46 12.64 -30.91 -1.80
CA ARG A 46 13.83 -30.06 -1.97
C ARG A 46 13.82 -29.49 -3.38
N PHE A 47 13.97 -28.19 -3.47
CA PHE A 47 13.88 -27.49 -4.74
C PHE A 47 15.23 -26.87 -5.05
N THR A 48 15.88 -27.32 -6.11
CA THR A 48 17.15 -26.75 -6.55
C THR A 48 16.91 -25.70 -7.64
N TYR A 49 17.40 -24.49 -7.41
CA TYR A 49 17.31 -23.38 -8.33
C TYR A 49 18.61 -22.56 -8.29
N ASN A 50 19.16 -22.23 -9.46
CA ASN A 50 20.46 -21.54 -9.60
C ASN A 50 21.56 -22.11 -8.70
N HIS A 51 21.74 -23.44 -8.74
CA HIS A 51 22.77 -24.17 -7.97
C HIS A 51 22.63 -24.11 -6.44
N VAL A 52 21.54 -23.52 -5.93
CA VAL A 52 21.19 -23.53 -4.50
C VAL A 52 20.04 -24.50 -4.27
N THR A 53 20.15 -25.36 -3.26
CA THR A 53 19.09 -26.29 -2.87
C THR A 53 18.34 -25.76 -1.66
N TYR A 54 17.05 -25.50 -1.85
CA TYR A 54 16.13 -25.04 -0.81
C TYR A 54 15.34 -26.21 -0.24
N ASP A 55 14.93 -26.12 1.03
CA ASP A 55 14.13 -27.16 1.68
C ASP A 55 12.76 -27.38 1.04
N SER A 56 12.25 -26.38 0.33
CA SER A 56 11.06 -26.50 -0.50
C SER A 56 11.00 -25.47 -1.61
N PHE A 57 10.12 -25.68 -2.59
CA PHE A 57 9.78 -24.64 -3.57
C PHE A 57 9.26 -23.35 -2.90
N ALA A 58 8.53 -23.48 -1.78
CA ALA A 58 8.04 -22.32 -1.05
C ALA A 58 9.18 -21.52 -0.43
N ALA A 59 10.14 -22.21 0.21
CA ALA A 59 11.35 -21.60 0.74
C ALA A 59 12.17 -20.91 -0.36
N CYS A 60 12.30 -21.55 -1.53
CA CYS A 60 12.92 -20.94 -2.70
C CYS A 60 12.21 -19.64 -3.10
N CYS A 61 10.90 -19.65 -3.32
CA CYS A 61 10.17 -18.43 -3.68
C CYS A 61 10.32 -17.32 -2.64
N MET A 62 10.27 -17.65 -1.36
CA MET A 62 10.43 -16.67 -0.27
C MET A 62 11.83 -16.06 -0.23
N ALA A 63 12.89 -16.82 -0.56
CA ALA A 63 14.25 -16.30 -0.68
C ALA A 63 14.40 -15.26 -1.81
N TYR A 64 13.52 -15.31 -2.81
CA TYR A 64 13.40 -14.29 -3.86
C TYR A 64 12.27 -13.29 -3.60
N GLU A 65 11.77 -13.20 -2.36
CA GLU A 65 10.68 -12.31 -1.93
C GLU A 65 9.36 -12.46 -2.74
N ILE A 66 9.13 -13.65 -3.30
CA ILE A 66 7.94 -13.95 -4.09
C ILE A 66 7.02 -14.88 -3.31
N LYS A 67 5.72 -14.55 -3.27
CA LYS A 67 4.71 -15.44 -2.72
C LYS A 67 4.59 -16.71 -3.60
N PRO A 68 4.78 -17.94 -3.05
CA PRO A 68 4.78 -19.17 -3.84
C PRO A 68 3.49 -19.39 -4.66
N ILE A 69 2.35 -18.96 -4.12
CA ILE A 69 1.04 -19.08 -4.78
C ILE A 69 1.00 -18.33 -6.13
N CYS A 70 1.71 -17.21 -6.24
CA CYS A 70 1.76 -16.42 -7.47
C CYS A 70 2.43 -17.22 -8.60
N VAL A 71 3.55 -17.86 -8.29
CA VAL A 71 4.31 -18.66 -9.25
C VAL A 71 3.56 -19.95 -9.61
N ARG A 72 2.94 -20.63 -8.64
CA ARG A 72 2.09 -21.81 -8.91
C ARG A 72 0.92 -21.48 -9.85
N ARG A 73 0.24 -20.36 -9.62
CA ARG A 73 -0.86 -19.91 -10.48
C ARG A 73 -0.38 -19.54 -11.87
N TYR A 74 0.77 -18.89 -11.98
CA TYR A 74 1.39 -18.56 -13.26
C TYR A 74 1.78 -19.83 -14.04
N ALA A 75 2.43 -20.79 -13.37
CA ALA A 75 2.81 -22.08 -13.91
C ALA A 75 1.60 -22.82 -14.49
N LYS A 76 0.50 -22.90 -13.73
CA LYS A 76 -0.75 -23.54 -14.16
C LYS A 76 -1.34 -22.88 -15.41
N ARG A 77 -1.39 -21.55 -15.45
CA ARG A 77 -1.96 -20.79 -16.60
C ARG A 77 -1.12 -20.91 -17.87
N LYS A 78 0.19 -21.09 -17.74
CA LYS A 78 1.14 -21.18 -18.86
C LYS A 78 1.60 -22.60 -19.15
N HIS A 79 1.07 -23.60 -18.44
CA HIS A 79 1.47 -24.99 -18.53
C HIS A 79 2.98 -25.20 -18.36
N PHE A 80 3.59 -24.47 -17.43
CA PHE A 80 5.02 -24.55 -17.15
C PHE A 80 5.33 -25.44 -15.94
N LEU A 81 6.50 -26.08 -15.98
CA LEU A 81 7.13 -26.64 -14.78
C LEU A 81 7.47 -25.52 -13.80
N LEU A 82 7.41 -25.80 -12.49
CA LEU A 82 7.63 -24.81 -11.42
C LEU A 82 8.96 -24.06 -11.54
N ARG A 83 10.05 -24.77 -11.90
CA ARG A 83 11.36 -24.16 -12.14
C ARG A 83 11.34 -23.15 -13.29
N HIS A 84 10.75 -23.53 -14.41
CA HIS A 84 10.63 -22.65 -15.57
C HIS A 84 9.68 -21.48 -15.29
N ALA A 85 8.58 -21.73 -14.58
CA ALA A 85 7.65 -20.72 -14.15
C ALA A 85 8.30 -19.69 -13.21
N LEU A 86 9.09 -20.12 -12.23
CA LEU A 86 9.81 -19.23 -11.31
C LEU A 86 10.78 -18.33 -12.07
N SER A 87 11.60 -18.91 -12.96
CA SER A 87 12.56 -18.15 -13.76
C SER A 87 11.88 -17.12 -14.67
N SER A 88 10.82 -17.53 -15.38
CA SER A 88 10.04 -16.64 -16.23
C SER A 88 9.29 -15.57 -15.43
N TYR A 89 8.81 -15.89 -14.23
CA TYR A 89 8.14 -14.94 -13.34
C TYR A 89 9.11 -13.89 -12.79
N LEU A 90 10.30 -14.32 -12.36
CA LEU A 90 11.39 -13.43 -11.95
C LEU A 90 11.83 -12.50 -13.08
N ASN A 91 12.05 -13.05 -14.28
CA ASN A 91 12.41 -12.26 -15.45
C ASN A 91 11.31 -11.26 -15.85
N TYR A 92 10.05 -11.64 -15.73
CA TYR A 92 8.92 -10.76 -16.00
C TYR A 92 8.86 -9.57 -15.02
N HIS A 93 9.12 -9.81 -13.73
CA HIS A 93 9.18 -8.74 -12.74
C HIS A 93 10.42 -7.87 -12.90
N ASN A 94 11.59 -8.45 -13.17
CA ASN A 94 12.81 -7.69 -13.41
C ASN A 94 12.71 -6.76 -14.63
N LYS A 95 12.08 -7.20 -15.73
CA LYS A 95 11.83 -6.37 -16.91
C LYS A 95 10.79 -5.25 -16.69
N ARG A 96 10.08 -5.27 -15.56
CA ARG A 96 9.01 -4.32 -15.24
C ARG A 96 9.33 -3.40 -14.07
N LYS A 97 10.57 -3.44 -13.57
CA LYS A 97 11.09 -2.44 -12.64
C LYS A 97 10.86 -1.05 -13.25
N ILE A 98 10.27 -0.17 -12.45
CA ILE A 98 9.88 1.17 -12.88
C ILE A 98 10.79 2.15 -12.17
N TYR A 99 11.35 3.09 -12.91
CA TYR A 99 12.11 4.20 -12.37
C TYR A 99 11.21 5.43 -12.33
N PHE A 100 11.04 6.03 -11.16
CA PHE A 100 10.23 7.23 -11.00
C PHE A 100 10.85 8.15 -9.95
N CYS A 101 11.08 9.42 -10.31
CA CYS A 101 11.77 10.41 -9.49
C CYS A 101 13.12 9.92 -8.92
N GLY A 102 13.94 9.22 -9.72
CA GLY A 102 15.26 8.73 -9.31
C GLY A 102 15.26 7.48 -8.43
N GLN A 103 14.09 6.93 -8.09
CA GLN A 103 13.96 5.72 -7.28
C GLN A 103 13.46 4.53 -8.12
N GLU A 104 14.02 3.35 -7.86
CA GLU A 104 13.60 2.08 -8.48
C GLU A 104 12.44 1.46 -7.68
N TYR A 105 11.40 1.03 -8.40
CA TYR A 105 10.24 0.35 -7.84
C TYR A 105 9.97 -0.98 -8.55
N ILE A 106 9.65 -2.02 -7.78
CA ILE A 106 9.35 -3.37 -8.30
C ILE A 106 8.12 -3.36 -9.21
N THR A 107 7.11 -2.52 -8.90
CA THR A 107 5.89 -2.38 -9.70
C THR A 107 5.35 -0.95 -9.68
N PHE A 108 4.48 -0.62 -10.64
CA PHE A 108 3.73 0.65 -10.62
C PHE A 108 2.91 0.82 -9.34
N THR A 109 2.35 -0.27 -8.82
CA THR A 109 1.56 -0.23 -7.58
C THR A 109 2.42 0.10 -6.36
N SER A 110 3.63 -0.45 -6.26
CA SER A 110 4.56 -0.07 -5.18
C SER A 110 5.01 1.39 -5.32
N CYS A 111 5.25 1.86 -6.55
CA CYS A 111 5.53 3.27 -6.82
C CYS A 111 4.38 4.16 -6.31
N CYS A 112 3.14 3.93 -6.74
CA CYS A 112 2.00 4.74 -6.26
C CYS A 112 1.87 4.74 -4.73
N ARG A 113 2.05 3.58 -4.08
CA ARG A 113 1.97 3.49 -2.61
C ARG A 113 3.05 4.30 -1.89
N ALA A 114 4.27 4.34 -2.43
CA ALA A 114 5.36 5.13 -1.86
C ALA A 114 5.02 6.62 -1.80
N PHE A 115 4.22 7.10 -2.76
CA PHE A 115 3.72 8.47 -2.80
C PHE A 115 2.28 8.63 -2.25
N GLY A 116 1.80 7.68 -1.42
CA GLY A 116 0.47 7.77 -0.80
C GLY A 116 -0.72 7.66 -1.76
N CYS A 117 -0.49 7.23 -3.01
CA CYS A 117 -1.49 7.18 -4.06
C CYS A 117 -2.08 5.78 -4.26
N ASN A 118 -3.39 5.71 -4.56
CA ASN A 118 -4.04 4.46 -4.93
C ASN A 118 -3.84 4.16 -6.43
N ALA A 119 -3.10 3.10 -6.73
CA ALA A 119 -2.76 2.69 -8.11
C ALA A 119 -3.98 2.45 -9.02
N SER A 120 -5.11 2.01 -8.46
CA SER A 120 -6.36 1.80 -9.21
C SER A 120 -6.95 3.13 -9.68
N TYR A 121 -6.94 4.16 -8.83
CA TYR A 121 -7.43 5.50 -9.18
C TYR A 121 -6.52 6.17 -10.20
N VAL A 122 -5.21 6.07 -10.03
CA VAL A 122 -4.22 6.57 -10.99
C VAL A 122 -4.41 5.91 -12.35
N SER A 123 -4.59 4.58 -12.38
CA SER A 123 -4.81 3.83 -13.62
C SER A 123 -6.13 4.19 -14.31
N ALA A 124 -7.20 4.37 -13.54
CA ALA A 124 -8.51 4.77 -14.07
C ALA A 124 -8.47 6.19 -14.65
N TYR A 125 -7.79 7.11 -13.96
CA TYR A 125 -7.59 8.48 -14.42
C TYR A 125 -6.79 8.52 -15.74
N ALA A 126 -5.66 7.81 -15.79
CA ALA A 126 -4.85 7.68 -17.00
C ALA A 126 -5.70 7.22 -18.20
N LYS A 127 -6.50 6.16 -18.01
CA LYS A 127 -7.37 5.63 -19.06
C LYS A 127 -8.47 6.62 -19.48
N ARG A 128 -9.10 7.30 -18.53
CA ARG A 128 -10.20 8.25 -18.80
C ARG A 128 -9.72 9.48 -19.58
N HIS A 129 -8.50 9.93 -19.30
CA HIS A 129 -7.93 11.14 -19.89
C HIS A 129 -6.96 10.86 -21.05
N GLY A 130 -6.73 9.58 -21.39
CA GLY A 130 -5.84 9.21 -22.48
C GLY A 130 -4.37 9.55 -22.24
N ILE A 131 -3.97 9.73 -20.97
CA ILE A 131 -2.60 10.11 -20.57
C ILE A 131 -1.81 8.91 -20.06
N SER A 132 -0.50 9.05 -19.94
CA SER A 132 0.35 8.01 -19.36
C SER A 132 0.06 7.81 -17.87
N ARG A 133 0.38 6.61 -17.37
CA ARG A 133 0.26 6.29 -15.93
C ARG A 133 1.18 7.17 -15.07
N GLU A 134 2.33 7.57 -15.60
CA GLU A 134 3.28 8.44 -14.91
C GLU A 134 2.74 9.86 -14.76
N GLU A 135 2.16 10.43 -15.82
CA GLU A 135 1.51 11.75 -15.76
C GLU A 135 0.33 11.74 -14.80
N ALA A 136 -0.49 10.69 -14.84
CA ALA A 136 -1.58 10.51 -13.90
C ALA A 136 -1.06 10.43 -12.45
N LEU A 137 0.07 9.76 -12.20
CA LEU A 137 0.67 9.68 -10.87
C LEU A 137 1.18 11.05 -10.41
N LYS A 138 1.91 11.78 -11.27
CA LYS A 138 2.37 13.15 -10.99
C LYS A 138 1.20 14.07 -10.62
N PHE A 139 0.06 13.94 -11.30
CA PHE A 139 -1.14 14.71 -10.97
C PHE A 139 -1.64 14.45 -9.55
N TYR A 140 -1.72 13.18 -9.12
CA TYR A 140 -2.15 12.83 -7.77
C TYR A 140 -1.14 13.26 -6.70
N ILE A 141 0.16 13.16 -6.97
CA ILE A 141 1.22 13.64 -6.08
C ILE A 141 1.07 15.15 -5.84
N ASN A 142 0.99 15.94 -6.91
CA ASN A 142 0.76 17.39 -6.82
C ASN A 142 -0.53 17.73 -6.07
N ARG A 143 -1.57 16.90 -6.21
CA ARG A 143 -2.83 17.10 -5.48
C ARG A 143 -2.66 16.84 -3.97
N ILE A 144 -1.92 15.80 -3.59
CA ILE A 144 -1.60 15.50 -2.19
C ILE A 144 -0.75 16.64 -1.60
N GLU A 145 0.31 17.05 -2.30
CA GLU A 145 1.18 18.16 -1.87
C GLU A 145 0.39 19.47 -1.72
N LYS A 146 -0.55 19.78 -2.62
CA LYS A 146 -1.45 20.94 -2.49
C LYS A 146 -2.40 20.81 -1.30
N GLN A 147 -2.90 19.62 -1.00
CA GLN A 147 -3.77 19.39 0.15
C GLN A 147 -3.00 19.46 1.48
N GLU A 148 -1.75 19.03 1.50
CA GLU A 148 -0.87 19.14 2.67
C GLU A 148 -0.35 20.57 2.86
N GLY A 149 -0.01 21.29 1.79
CA GLY A 149 0.31 22.72 1.84
C GLY A 149 -0.89 23.62 2.20
N GLN A 150 -2.12 23.16 1.98
CA GLN A 150 -3.36 23.80 2.43
C GLN A 150 -3.76 23.43 3.87
N LYS A 151 -2.95 22.63 4.60
CA LYS A 151 -3.11 22.45 6.05
C LYS A 151 -2.49 23.60 6.87
N ILE A 152 -2.27 24.78 6.28
CA ILE A 152 -2.35 26.02 7.06
C ILE A 152 -3.85 26.23 7.28
N ASP A 153 -4.29 26.00 8.52
CA ASP A 153 -5.68 25.88 8.96
C ASP A 153 -6.68 26.64 8.04
N SER A 154 -7.49 25.90 7.29
CA SER A 154 -8.51 26.42 6.37
C SER A 154 -9.52 27.36 7.05
N ARG A 155 -9.51 27.46 8.38
CA ARG A 155 -10.30 28.43 9.13
C ARG A 155 -9.64 29.81 9.19
N THR A 156 -8.31 29.90 9.17
CA THR A 156 -7.59 31.16 9.37
C THR A 156 -8.05 32.23 8.38
N PHE A 157 -8.53 33.35 8.92
CA PHE A 157 -9.01 34.48 8.14
C PHE A 157 -8.02 35.63 8.29
N VAL A 158 -7.40 36.04 7.18
CA VAL A 158 -6.48 37.17 7.17
C VAL A 158 -7.24 38.41 6.70
N PHE A 159 -7.18 39.47 7.47
CA PHE A 159 -7.77 40.77 7.12
C PHE A 159 -6.76 41.88 7.43
N ARG A 160 -6.35 42.60 6.39
CA ARG A 160 -5.21 43.52 6.42
C ARG A 160 -3.97 42.79 6.94
N ASP A 161 -3.28 43.33 7.94
CA ASP A 161 -2.07 42.74 8.54
C ASP A 161 -2.35 41.87 9.77
N SER A 162 -3.62 41.52 10.02
CA SER A 162 -4.04 40.71 11.16
C SER A 162 -4.53 39.33 10.74
N ILE A 163 -4.14 38.31 11.52
CA ILE A 163 -4.47 36.91 11.30
C ILE A 163 -5.48 36.50 12.39
N TYR A 164 -6.66 36.05 11.97
CA TYR A 164 -7.74 35.60 12.85
C TYR A 164 -7.98 34.10 12.70
N HIS A 165 -8.50 33.45 13.74
CA HIS A 165 -8.81 32.02 13.67
C HIS A 165 -9.87 31.71 12.60
N ASP A 166 -10.87 32.59 12.42
CA ASP A 166 -11.87 32.54 11.36
C ASP A 166 -12.59 33.88 11.14
N LEU A 167 -13.52 33.92 10.18
CA LEU A 167 -14.32 35.11 9.88
C LEU A 167 -15.14 35.60 11.08
N SER A 168 -15.64 34.68 11.93
CA SER A 168 -16.44 35.05 13.11
C SER A 168 -15.55 35.68 14.17
N ASP A 169 -14.34 35.14 14.34
CA ASP A 169 -13.32 35.69 15.21
C ASP A 169 -12.87 37.08 14.76
N CYS A 170 -12.65 37.27 13.45
CA CYS A 170 -12.39 38.59 12.88
C CYS A 170 -13.53 39.59 13.14
N CYS A 171 -14.78 39.20 12.86
CA CYS A 171 -15.94 40.06 13.10
C CYS A 171 -16.08 40.43 14.59
N ARG A 172 -15.83 39.49 15.50
CA ARG A 172 -15.87 39.73 16.96
C ARG A 172 -14.82 40.74 17.40
N ASN A 173 -13.59 40.61 16.91
CA ASN A 173 -12.49 41.54 17.24
C ASN A 173 -12.71 42.94 16.64
N LEU A 174 -13.34 43.03 15.47
CA LEU A 174 -13.63 44.31 14.81
C LEU A 174 -14.97 44.95 15.24
N GLY A 175 -15.72 44.33 16.15
CA GLY A 175 -17.03 44.84 16.58
C GLY A 175 -18.13 44.75 15.51
N ILE A 176 -17.95 43.90 14.48
CA ILE A 176 -18.86 43.76 13.35
C ILE A 176 -19.83 42.61 13.59
N ASN A 177 -21.11 42.80 13.25
CA ASN A 177 -22.09 41.72 13.29
C ASN A 177 -21.86 40.73 12.13
N VAL A 178 -21.39 39.53 12.45
CA VAL A 178 -21.09 38.46 11.48
C VAL A 178 -22.30 38.05 10.62
N ARG A 179 -23.53 38.12 11.14
CA ARG A 179 -24.74 37.82 10.35
C ARG A 179 -24.96 38.85 9.26
N SER A 180 -24.68 40.12 9.53
CA SER A 180 -24.76 41.19 8.53
C SER A 180 -23.72 40.97 7.41
N VAL A 181 -22.52 40.53 7.76
CA VAL A 181 -21.45 40.18 6.80
C VAL A 181 -21.90 39.03 5.90
N TYR A 182 -22.41 37.93 6.46
CA TYR A 182 -22.95 36.82 5.66
C TYR A 182 -24.12 37.26 4.76
N GLY A 183 -25.02 38.08 5.28
CA GLY A 183 -26.16 38.62 4.50
C GLY A 183 -25.73 39.55 3.37
N TYR A 184 -24.65 40.31 3.53
CA TYR A 184 -24.05 41.12 2.47
C TYR A 184 -23.37 40.27 1.41
N MET A 185 -22.57 39.27 1.82
CA MET A 185 -21.95 38.31 0.91
C MET A 185 -23.00 37.59 0.06
N TRP A 186 -24.10 37.16 0.66
CA TRP A 186 -25.17 36.46 -0.04
C TRP A 186 -25.82 37.30 -1.13
N ARG A 187 -26.13 38.56 -0.82
CA ARG A 187 -26.82 39.51 -1.72
C ARG A 187 -25.92 40.06 -2.82
N THR A 188 -24.64 40.29 -2.53
CA THR A 188 -23.72 40.97 -3.45
C THR A 188 -22.74 40.04 -4.15
N LYS A 189 -22.66 38.77 -3.72
CA LYS A 189 -21.68 37.76 -4.17
C LYS A 189 -20.21 38.19 -4.02
N LYS A 190 -19.94 39.20 -3.18
CA LYS A 190 -18.59 39.65 -2.86
C LYS A 190 -17.86 38.69 -1.93
N SER A 191 -16.53 38.78 -1.92
CA SER A 191 -15.67 37.95 -1.09
C SER A 191 -15.82 38.25 0.41
N ARG A 192 -15.34 37.35 1.26
CA ARG A 192 -15.34 37.51 2.72
C ARG A 192 -14.59 38.77 3.17
N VAL A 193 -13.47 39.07 2.52
CA VAL A 193 -12.63 40.25 2.83
C VAL A 193 -13.37 41.54 2.46
N GLU A 194 -13.93 41.62 1.25
CA GLU A 194 -14.70 42.79 0.81
C GLU A 194 -15.93 43.06 1.67
N ALA A 195 -16.59 42.00 2.13
CA ALA A 195 -17.75 42.11 3.00
C ALA A 195 -17.37 42.66 4.40
N VAL A 196 -16.24 42.22 4.95
CA VAL A 196 -15.72 42.78 6.22
C VAL A 196 -15.27 44.22 6.04
N GLU A 197 -14.54 44.54 4.98
CA GLU A 197 -14.09 45.91 4.68
C GLU A 197 -15.28 46.89 4.56
N TYR A 198 -16.37 46.48 3.92
CA TYR A 198 -17.58 47.30 3.81
C TYR A 198 -18.17 47.69 5.17
N TYR A 199 -18.25 46.76 6.13
CA TYR A 199 -18.77 47.06 7.47
C TYR A 199 -17.75 47.73 8.37
N TYR A 200 -16.45 47.48 8.16
CA TYR A 200 -15.36 48.14 8.87
C TYR A 200 -15.24 49.63 8.53
N THR A 201 -15.52 49.99 7.27
CA THR A 201 -15.46 51.37 6.77
C THR A 201 -16.80 52.09 6.82
N LYS A 202 -17.87 51.41 7.22
CA LYS A 202 -19.20 52.03 7.32
C LYS A 202 -19.21 52.98 8.53
N PRO A 203 -19.46 54.28 8.35
CA PRO A 203 -19.61 55.19 9.48
C PRO A 203 -20.80 54.75 10.34
N PHE A 204 -20.61 54.71 11.66
CA PHE A 204 -21.71 54.58 12.61
C PHE A 204 -22.61 55.80 12.44
N VAL A 205 -23.78 55.60 11.85
CA VAL A 205 -24.84 56.60 11.88
C VAL A 205 -25.63 56.31 13.15
N GLU A 206 -25.59 57.24 14.10
CA GLU A 206 -26.42 57.26 15.32
C GLU A 206 -27.92 57.15 15.00
#